data_AF-A0A7R8NQI9-F1
#
_entry.id   AF-A0A7R8NQI9-F1
#
_cell.length_a   1.000
_cell.length_b   1.000
_cell.length_c   1.000
_cell.angle_alpha   90.00
_cell.angle_beta   90.00
_cell.angle_gamma   90.00
#
_symmetry.space_group_name_H-M   'P 1'
#
loop_
_entity.id
_entity.type
_entity.pdbx_description
1 polymer ?
#
loop_
_entity_poly.entity_id
_entity_poly.type
_entity_poly.pdbx_seq_one_letter_code
_entity_poly.pdbx_strand_id
1 'polypeptide(L)'
;MTMDETPERALPAWDSAEIDALFSSRETAEACRFLLKRREDPPTMDEWIERSREVFGKGNVHTQRRLREVRDHFKVDSYRREGDGKWVYRLEGWSETPASDAGKISPKLQAEVFTVKGRFCAMCGAGPKDARLQIDHIVPRSWGGETELDNLEPLCQPHNNGKRAFFKSLNPYGDALGQAINRPNPWERIGELLKAFADKGEATPAELIQIVARDTHKGDPKKRLRELRFVLGWDIAPHRVKENGVTAVTYELRAWKPWPAEGAPEAVKAYERERKRRKGTED
;
A
#
# COMPACT_ATOMS: atom_id res chain seq x y z
N MET A 1 17.09 -28.66 17.04
CA MET A 1 16.16 -27.57 17.41
C MET A 1 14.97 -27.69 16.49
N THR A 2 13.89 -28.25 17.03
CA THR A 2 12.63 -28.50 16.33
C THR A 2 12.00 -27.17 15.96
N MET A 3 11.66 -27.02 14.68
CA MET A 3 10.86 -25.92 14.18
C MET A 3 9.49 -25.98 14.87
N ASP A 4 9.10 -24.88 15.49
CA ASP A 4 7.82 -24.70 16.17
C ASP A 4 6.71 -24.63 15.10
N GLU A 5 6.13 -25.77 14.76
CA GLU A 5 4.94 -25.86 13.90
C GLU A 5 3.77 -25.24 14.67
N THR A 6 3.47 -23.96 14.38
CA THR A 6 2.23 -23.34 14.86
C THR A 6 1.06 -24.09 14.19
N PRO A 7 0.10 -24.66 14.94
CA PRO A 7 -0.98 -25.44 14.36
C PRO A 7 -1.78 -24.58 13.39
N GLU A 8 -1.90 -25.05 12.14
CA GLU A 8 -2.63 -24.38 11.08
C GLU A 8 -4.08 -24.14 11.54
N ARG A 9 -4.49 -22.87 11.64
CA ARG A 9 -5.80 -22.49 12.17
C ARG A 9 -6.89 -23.07 11.27
N ALA A 10 -7.70 -23.98 11.81
CA ALA A 10 -8.82 -24.56 11.08
C ALA A 10 -9.83 -23.48 10.62
N LEU A 11 -10.44 -23.69 9.45
CA LEU A 11 -11.52 -22.83 8.97
C LEU A 11 -12.79 -23.04 9.82
N PRO A 12 -13.60 -21.99 10.04
CA PRO A 12 -14.86 -22.13 10.75
C PRO A 12 -15.85 -22.95 9.92
N ALA A 13 -16.71 -23.72 10.59
CA ALA A 13 -17.86 -24.35 9.93
C ALA A 13 -18.80 -23.28 9.35
N TRP A 14 -19.45 -23.58 8.23
CA TRP A 14 -20.27 -22.60 7.50
C TRP A 14 -21.48 -22.09 8.31
N ASP A 15 -21.93 -22.83 9.31
CA ASP A 15 -23.03 -22.50 10.24
C ASP A 15 -22.54 -21.98 11.59
N SER A 16 -21.22 -21.81 11.77
CA SER A 16 -20.63 -21.35 13.02
C SER A 16 -21.02 -19.91 13.34
N ALA A 17 -21.28 -19.65 14.63
CA ALA A 17 -21.46 -18.31 15.18
C ALA A 17 -20.18 -17.46 15.12
N GLU A 18 -19.00 -18.09 14.98
CA GLU A 18 -17.71 -17.39 14.81
C GLU A 18 -17.71 -16.47 13.59
N ILE A 19 -18.48 -16.81 12.54
CA ILE A 19 -18.58 -16.00 11.33
C ILE A 19 -19.21 -14.63 11.62
N ASP A 20 -20.18 -14.55 12.52
CA ASP A 20 -20.83 -13.28 12.85
C ASP A 20 -19.89 -12.34 13.62
N ALA A 21 -18.90 -12.90 14.33
CA ALA A 21 -17.87 -12.12 15.01
C ALA A 21 -16.84 -11.53 14.02
N LEU A 22 -16.69 -12.12 12.83
CA LEU A 22 -15.74 -11.64 11.81
C LEU A 22 -16.30 -10.48 10.99
N PHE A 23 -17.62 -10.33 10.88
CA PHE A 23 -18.22 -9.40 9.93
C PHE A 23 -19.28 -8.49 10.56
N SER A 24 -19.11 -7.18 10.40
CA SER A 24 -20.11 -6.18 10.85
C SER A 24 -21.39 -6.13 10.00
N SER A 25 -21.45 -6.83 8.86
CA SER A 25 -22.61 -6.86 7.95
C SER A 25 -23.14 -8.29 7.85
N ARG A 26 -24.46 -8.43 8.07
CA ARG A 26 -25.15 -9.71 7.95
C ARG A 26 -25.08 -10.26 6.53
N GLU A 27 -25.08 -9.41 5.51
CA GLU A 27 -24.89 -9.82 4.11
C GLU A 27 -23.47 -10.32 3.84
N THR A 28 -22.44 -9.76 4.48
CA THR A 28 -21.05 -10.25 4.37
C THR A 28 -20.87 -11.56 5.12
N ALA A 29 -21.48 -11.69 6.29
CA ALA A 29 -21.49 -12.95 7.03
C ALA A 29 -22.16 -14.05 6.19
N GLU A 30 -23.36 -13.82 5.63
CA GLU A 30 -24.04 -14.79 4.76
C GLU A 30 -23.24 -15.13 3.50
N ALA A 31 -22.57 -14.15 2.92
CA ALA A 31 -21.62 -14.37 1.83
C ALA A 31 -20.49 -15.34 2.20
N CYS A 32 -19.87 -15.15 3.36
CA CYS A 32 -18.84 -16.05 3.88
C CYS A 32 -19.40 -17.46 4.09
N ARG A 33 -20.58 -17.58 4.72
CA ARG A 33 -21.28 -18.85 4.91
C ARG A 33 -21.53 -19.57 3.60
N PHE A 34 -21.98 -18.84 2.58
CA PHE A 34 -22.27 -19.40 1.26
C PHE A 34 -21.01 -19.96 0.60
N LEU A 35 -19.89 -19.23 0.67
CA LEU A 35 -18.60 -19.69 0.14
C LEU A 35 -18.03 -20.89 0.91
N LEU A 36 -18.12 -20.89 2.25
CA LEU A 36 -17.71 -22.02 3.08
C LEU A 36 -18.53 -23.28 2.77
N LYS A 37 -19.85 -23.12 2.63
CA LYS A 37 -20.77 -24.23 2.31
C LYS A 37 -20.52 -24.81 0.91
N ARG A 38 -20.16 -23.96 -0.05
CA ARG A 38 -19.96 -24.33 -1.46
C ARG A 38 -18.49 -24.45 -1.85
N ARG A 39 -17.63 -24.84 -0.92
CA ARG A 39 -16.18 -24.92 -1.18
C ARG A 39 -15.81 -25.93 -2.28
N GLU A 40 -16.48 -27.09 -2.26
CA GLU A 40 -16.27 -28.16 -3.24
C GLU A 40 -16.96 -27.90 -4.59
N ASP A 41 -18.02 -27.07 -4.61
CA ASP A 41 -18.70 -26.59 -5.82
C ASP A 41 -18.85 -25.05 -5.82
N PRO A 42 -17.77 -24.33 -6.14
CA PRO A 42 -17.68 -22.89 -5.98
C PRO A 42 -18.77 -22.12 -6.76
N PRO A 43 -19.47 -21.17 -6.12
CA PRO A 43 -20.56 -20.46 -6.75
C PRO A 43 -20.05 -19.39 -7.73
N THR A 44 -20.90 -19.07 -8.70
CA THR A 44 -20.78 -17.88 -9.55
C THR A 44 -21.31 -16.62 -8.84
N MET A 45 -21.03 -15.44 -9.41
CA MET A 45 -21.62 -14.19 -8.89
C MET A 45 -23.15 -14.19 -8.99
N ASP A 46 -23.72 -14.78 -10.05
CA ASP A 46 -25.17 -14.80 -10.26
C ASP A 46 -25.87 -15.65 -9.20
N GLU A 47 -25.31 -16.82 -8.89
CA GLU A 47 -25.83 -17.69 -7.81
C GLU A 47 -25.75 -17.00 -6.44
N TRP A 48 -24.75 -16.16 -6.22
CA TRP A 48 -24.64 -15.37 -4.99
C TRP A 48 -25.66 -14.24 -4.95
N ILE A 49 -25.91 -13.54 -6.07
CA ILE A 49 -26.99 -12.54 -6.15
C ILE A 49 -28.35 -13.20 -5.84
N GLU A 50 -28.60 -14.38 -6.39
CA GLU A 50 -29.83 -15.13 -6.14
C GLU A 50 -29.94 -15.57 -4.67
N ARG A 51 -28.86 -16.11 -4.10
CA ARG A 51 -28.80 -16.43 -2.67
C ARG A 51 -29.12 -15.22 -1.80
N SER A 52 -28.59 -14.05 -2.16
CA SER A 52 -28.89 -12.82 -1.43
C SER A 52 -30.36 -12.41 -1.55
N ARG A 53 -31.01 -12.66 -2.70
CA ARG A 53 -32.47 -12.43 -2.87
C ARG A 53 -33.26 -13.33 -1.95
N GLU A 54 -32.94 -14.62 -1.92
CA GLU A 54 -33.61 -15.61 -1.08
C GLU A 54 -33.53 -15.25 0.41
N VAL A 55 -32.34 -14.87 0.88
CA VAL A 55 -32.10 -14.66 2.32
C VAL A 55 -32.57 -13.29 2.80
N PHE A 56 -32.40 -12.23 1.99
CA PHE A 56 -32.65 -10.85 2.40
C PHE A 56 -33.84 -10.19 1.69
N GLY A 57 -34.52 -10.91 0.80
CA GLY A 57 -35.64 -10.39 0.00
C GLY A 57 -35.23 -9.33 -1.03
N LYS A 58 -33.92 -9.12 -1.25
CA LYS A 58 -33.37 -8.10 -2.15
C LYS A 58 -32.15 -8.62 -2.90
N GLY A 59 -32.11 -8.38 -4.21
CA GLY A 59 -30.92 -8.65 -5.03
C GLY A 59 -29.85 -7.63 -4.70
N ASN A 60 -28.80 -8.07 -4.02
CA ASN A 60 -27.78 -7.15 -3.51
C ASN A 60 -26.90 -6.64 -4.66
N VAL A 61 -26.92 -5.32 -4.89
CA VAL A 61 -26.10 -4.63 -5.91
C VAL A 61 -24.61 -4.59 -5.51
N HIS A 62 -24.26 -5.11 -4.34
CA HIS A 62 -22.94 -4.99 -3.74
C HIS A 62 -22.21 -6.32 -3.52
N THR A 63 -22.56 -7.39 -4.24
CA THR A 63 -21.91 -8.72 -4.09
C THR A 63 -20.38 -8.64 -4.26
N GLN A 64 -19.88 -7.81 -5.18
CA GLN A 64 -18.44 -7.55 -5.34
C GLN A 64 -17.80 -6.88 -4.11
N ARG A 65 -18.54 -6.05 -3.38
CA ARG A 65 -18.09 -5.46 -2.11
C ARG A 65 -18.06 -6.52 -1.02
N ARG A 66 -19.09 -7.35 -0.92
CA ARG A 66 -19.15 -8.45 0.06
C ARG A 66 -18.00 -9.44 -0.15
N LEU A 67 -17.69 -9.79 -1.39
CA LEU A 67 -16.53 -10.60 -1.73
C LEU A 67 -15.20 -9.97 -1.28
N ARG A 68 -15.03 -8.65 -1.43
CA ARG A 68 -13.83 -7.96 -0.91
C ARG A 68 -13.75 -8.06 0.61
N GLU A 69 -14.86 -7.81 1.30
CA GLU A 69 -14.90 -7.91 2.77
C GLU A 69 -14.66 -9.36 3.24
N VAL A 70 -15.13 -10.39 2.52
CA VAL A 70 -14.76 -11.79 2.84
C VAL A 70 -13.26 -12.03 2.65
N ARG A 71 -12.67 -11.45 1.59
CA ARG A 71 -11.22 -11.53 1.32
C ARG A 71 -10.36 -10.84 2.37
N ASP A 72 -10.94 -9.92 3.15
CA ASP A 72 -10.25 -9.31 4.29
C ASP A 72 -9.94 -10.34 5.39
N HIS A 73 -10.66 -11.46 5.47
CA HIS A 73 -10.42 -12.51 6.48
C HIS A 73 -9.97 -13.85 5.88
N PHE A 74 -10.37 -14.14 4.64
CA PHE A 74 -10.17 -15.44 4.00
C PHE A 74 -9.47 -15.32 2.65
N LYS A 75 -8.65 -16.30 2.30
CA LYS A 75 -8.17 -16.48 0.94
C LYS A 75 -9.31 -16.99 0.06
N VAL A 76 -9.73 -16.18 -0.91
CA VAL A 76 -10.77 -16.54 -1.87
C VAL A 76 -10.23 -16.43 -3.30
N ASP A 77 -10.01 -17.59 -3.91
CA ASP A 77 -9.52 -17.72 -5.27
C ASP A 77 -10.65 -17.52 -6.27
N SER A 78 -10.33 -16.83 -7.37
CA SER A 78 -11.25 -16.62 -8.49
C SER A 78 -10.67 -17.22 -9.74
N TYR A 79 -11.43 -18.09 -10.39
CA TYR A 79 -11.02 -18.73 -11.64
C TYR A 79 -12.24 -18.96 -12.53
N ARG A 80 -11.99 -19.27 -13.81
CA ARG A 80 -13.05 -19.68 -14.74
C ARG A 80 -13.28 -21.17 -14.61
N ARG A 81 -14.52 -21.56 -14.32
CA ARG A 81 -14.91 -22.96 -14.21
C ARG A 81 -14.82 -23.63 -15.58
N GLU A 82 -14.18 -24.80 -15.61
CA GLU A 82 -14.10 -25.65 -16.78
C GLU A 82 -15.50 -26.16 -17.14
N GLY A 83 -15.85 -26.11 -18.43
CA GLY A 83 -17.20 -26.40 -18.91
C GLY A 83 -17.94 -25.14 -19.38
N ASP A 84 -18.50 -24.36 -18.45
CA ASP A 84 -19.32 -23.19 -18.78
C ASP A 84 -18.57 -21.85 -18.86
N GLY A 85 -17.29 -21.84 -18.49
CA GLY A 85 -16.42 -20.66 -18.58
C GLY A 85 -16.78 -19.51 -17.62
N LYS A 86 -17.71 -19.73 -16.68
CA LYS A 86 -18.14 -18.71 -15.73
C LYS A 86 -17.10 -18.50 -14.63
N TRP A 87 -17.01 -17.27 -14.14
CA TRP A 87 -16.19 -16.96 -12.96
C TRP A 87 -16.83 -17.57 -11.71
N VAL A 88 -16.03 -18.32 -10.97
CA VAL A 88 -16.41 -18.91 -9.68
C VAL A 88 -15.44 -18.48 -8.57
N TYR A 89 -15.89 -18.59 -7.33
CA TYR A 89 -15.18 -18.05 -6.15
C TYR A 89 -15.05 -19.14 -5.10
N ARG A 90 -13.83 -19.63 -4.88
CA ARG A 90 -13.55 -20.70 -3.91
C ARG A 90 -12.82 -20.13 -2.70
N LEU A 91 -13.33 -20.40 -1.50
CA LEU A 91 -12.65 -20.07 -0.25
C LEU A 91 -11.68 -21.19 0.11
N GLU A 92 -10.38 -20.92 0.06
CA GLU A 92 -9.32 -21.93 0.23
C GLU A 92 -8.78 -22.00 1.67
N GLY A 93 -8.77 -20.87 2.38
CA GLY A 93 -8.12 -20.78 3.69
C GLY A 93 -8.31 -19.42 4.36
N TRP A 94 -7.62 -19.23 5.48
CA TRP A 94 -7.46 -17.90 6.07
C TRP A 94 -6.62 -17.02 5.15
N SER A 95 -6.88 -15.71 5.16
CA SER A 95 -6.03 -14.78 4.43
C SER A 95 -4.63 -14.77 5.06
N GLU A 96 -3.58 -14.83 4.23
CA GLU A 96 -2.18 -14.64 4.65
C GLU A 96 -1.92 -13.18 5.08
N THR A 97 -2.76 -12.26 4.61
CA THR A 97 -2.75 -10.83 4.95
C THR A 97 -4.17 -10.41 5.33
N PRO A 98 -4.68 -10.80 6.51
CA PRO A 98 -6.02 -10.40 6.90
C PRO A 98 -6.07 -8.88 6.94
N ALA A 99 -7.01 -8.28 6.21
CA ALA A 99 -7.32 -6.88 6.41
C ALA A 99 -7.98 -6.81 7.79
N SER A 100 -7.15 -6.55 8.80
CA SER A 100 -7.65 -6.26 10.13
C SER A 100 -8.67 -5.12 10.05
N ASP A 101 -9.58 -5.03 11.03
CA ASP A 101 -10.45 -3.87 11.22
C ASP A 101 -9.68 -2.53 11.21
N ALA A 102 -8.34 -2.56 11.33
CA ALA A 102 -7.45 -1.44 11.08
C ALA A 102 -7.57 -0.85 9.66
N GLY A 103 -8.29 -1.47 8.73
CA GLY A 103 -8.55 -0.94 7.40
C GLY A 103 -9.66 0.12 7.31
N LYS A 104 -10.61 0.12 8.25
CA LYS A 104 -11.71 1.10 8.28
C LYS A 104 -11.28 2.33 9.09
N ILE A 105 -11.31 3.49 8.45
CA ILE A 105 -11.07 4.77 9.13
C ILE A 105 -12.26 5.02 10.06
N SER A 106 -12.04 4.89 11.37
CA SER A 106 -13.09 5.06 12.39
C SER A 106 -13.70 6.47 12.35
N PRO A 107 -14.97 6.66 12.70
CA PRO A 107 -15.58 8.00 12.73
C PRO A 107 -14.80 9.01 13.58
N LYS A 108 -14.20 8.55 14.69
CA LYS A 108 -13.30 9.36 15.53
C LYS A 108 -12.08 9.83 14.74
N LEU A 109 -11.37 8.90 14.08
CA LEU A 109 -10.19 9.23 13.27
C LEU A 109 -10.57 10.11 12.07
N GLN A 110 -11.75 9.93 11.49
CA GLN A 110 -12.25 10.81 10.44
C GLN A 110 -12.43 12.25 10.93
N ALA A 111 -13.06 12.42 12.10
CA ALA A 111 -13.23 13.74 12.72
C ALA A 111 -11.89 14.39 13.06
N GLU A 112 -10.93 13.60 13.56
CA GLU A 112 -9.57 14.05 13.87
C GLU A 112 -8.83 14.53 12.61
N VAL A 113 -8.86 13.76 11.52
CA VAL A 113 -8.26 14.14 10.23
C VAL A 113 -8.83 15.48 9.74
N PHE A 114 -10.16 15.63 9.73
CA PHE A 114 -10.78 16.89 9.29
C PHE A 114 -10.48 18.08 10.22
N THR A 115 -10.22 17.82 11.50
CA THR A 115 -9.90 18.85 12.49
C THR A 115 -8.46 19.33 12.34
N VAL A 116 -7.52 18.39 12.17
CA VAL A 116 -6.08 18.68 12.08
C VAL A 116 -5.65 19.10 10.67
N LYS A 117 -6.14 18.41 9.63
CA LYS A 117 -5.75 18.64 8.23
C LYS A 117 -6.71 19.55 7.45
N GLY A 118 -7.81 19.95 8.09
CA GLY A 118 -8.81 20.83 7.52
C GLY A 118 -9.83 20.11 6.64
N ARG A 119 -10.80 20.87 6.15
CA ARG A 119 -11.95 20.38 5.37
C ARG A 119 -11.86 20.78 3.90
N PHE A 120 -10.66 20.69 3.34
CA PHE A 120 -10.38 21.00 1.93
C PHE A 120 -9.62 19.84 1.31
N CYS A 121 -9.78 19.63 0.00
CA CYS A 121 -9.00 18.64 -0.73
C CYS A 121 -7.51 18.98 -0.63
N ALA A 122 -6.68 18.04 -0.17
CA ALA A 122 -5.23 18.23 0.00
C ALA A 122 -4.50 18.51 -1.33
N MET A 123 -5.07 18.12 -2.48
CA MET A 123 -4.47 18.37 -3.80
C MET A 123 -4.93 19.67 -4.47
N CYS A 124 -6.21 20.04 -4.37
CA CYS A 124 -6.76 21.17 -5.13
C CYS A 124 -7.46 22.24 -4.30
N GLY A 125 -7.52 22.08 -2.98
CA GLY A 125 -8.14 23.05 -2.08
C GLY A 125 -9.67 23.13 -2.16
N ALA A 126 -10.35 22.29 -2.94
CA ALA A 126 -11.81 22.28 -3.02
C ALA A 126 -12.43 22.04 -1.64
N GLY A 127 -13.35 22.92 -1.22
CA GLY A 127 -14.01 22.85 0.07
C GLY A 127 -15.33 22.08 0.04
N PRO A 128 -16.05 22.02 1.16
CA PRO A 128 -17.31 21.26 1.26
C PRO A 128 -18.44 21.83 0.38
N LYS A 129 -18.33 23.08 -0.06
CA LYS A 129 -19.27 23.72 -0.99
C LYS A 129 -19.05 23.25 -2.43
N ASP A 130 -17.83 22.87 -2.79
CA ASP A 130 -17.42 22.60 -4.17
C ASP A 130 -17.35 21.09 -4.45
N ALA A 131 -17.03 20.28 -3.44
CA ALA A 131 -16.92 18.84 -3.60
C ALA A 131 -17.19 18.06 -2.31
N ARG A 132 -17.71 16.84 -2.47
CA ARG A 132 -17.73 15.85 -1.39
C ARG A 132 -16.31 15.34 -1.15
N LEU A 133 -15.83 15.52 0.09
CA LEU A 133 -14.54 14.99 0.52
C LEU A 133 -14.66 13.56 1.03
N GLN A 134 -13.61 12.78 0.79
CA GLN A 134 -13.35 11.45 1.32
C GLN A 134 -12.01 11.50 2.04
N ILE A 135 -11.83 10.63 3.03
CA ILE A 135 -10.52 10.47 3.67
C ILE A 135 -9.87 9.25 3.04
N ASP A 136 -8.64 9.42 2.60
CA ASP A 136 -7.85 8.40 1.91
C ASP A 136 -6.43 8.33 2.48
N HIS A 137 -5.76 7.19 2.30
CA HIS A 137 -4.41 6.98 2.81
C HIS A 137 -3.35 7.59 1.89
N ILE A 138 -2.50 8.49 2.38
CA ILE A 138 -1.38 9.08 1.63
C ILE A 138 -0.53 7.97 0.99
N VAL A 139 -0.14 6.96 1.78
CA VAL A 139 0.42 5.70 1.31
C VAL A 139 -0.68 4.64 1.29
N PRO A 140 -0.97 4.02 0.14
CA PRO A 140 -1.99 2.97 0.07
C PRO A 140 -1.71 1.82 1.02
N ARG A 141 -2.77 1.26 1.61
CA ARG A 141 -2.68 0.05 2.44
C ARG A 141 -2.03 -1.13 1.72
N SER A 142 -2.26 -1.26 0.42
CA SER A 142 -1.64 -2.32 -0.40
C SER A 142 -0.11 -2.26 -0.41
N TRP A 143 0.48 -1.13 -0.01
CA TRP A 143 1.93 -0.95 0.10
C TRP A 143 2.38 -0.79 1.56
N GLY A 144 1.57 -1.26 2.52
CA GLY A 144 1.89 -1.23 3.95
C GLY A 144 1.61 0.11 4.63
N GLY A 145 0.86 1.02 4.01
CA GLY A 145 0.47 2.27 4.66
C GLY A 145 -0.53 2.06 5.80
N GLU A 146 -0.19 2.55 6.99
CA GLU A 146 -1.01 2.40 8.19
C GLU A 146 -2.23 3.34 8.21
N THR A 147 -3.28 2.96 8.93
CA THR A 147 -4.48 3.79 9.11
C THR A 147 -4.34 4.68 10.35
N GLU A 148 -3.51 5.71 10.22
CA GLU A 148 -3.20 6.66 11.28
C GLU A 148 -3.28 8.10 10.78
N LEU A 149 -3.42 9.05 11.68
CA LEU A 149 -3.63 10.47 11.35
C LEU A 149 -2.59 10.99 10.34
N ASP A 150 -1.32 10.63 10.53
CA ASP A 150 -0.22 11.10 9.69
C ASP A 150 -0.30 10.56 8.27
N ASN A 151 -0.78 9.34 8.08
CA ASN A 151 -0.93 8.70 6.78
C ASN A 151 -2.32 8.91 6.15
N LEU A 152 -3.21 9.72 6.73
CA LEU A 152 -4.53 10.03 6.16
C LEU A 152 -4.61 11.45 5.63
N GLU A 153 -5.39 11.67 4.57
CA GLU A 153 -5.63 12.99 4.00
C GLU A 153 -7.06 13.15 3.44
N PRO A 154 -7.65 14.36 3.51
CA PRO A 154 -8.92 14.65 2.84
C PRO A 154 -8.72 14.90 1.34
N LEU A 155 -9.47 14.19 0.49
CA LEU A 155 -9.46 14.35 -0.96
C LEU A 155 -10.87 14.46 -1.53
N CYS A 156 -11.05 15.27 -2.58
CA CYS A 156 -12.28 15.21 -3.37
C CYS A 156 -12.31 13.94 -4.24
N GLN A 157 -13.51 13.50 -4.62
CA GLN A 157 -13.70 12.26 -5.38
C GLN A 157 -12.84 12.17 -6.67
N PRO A 158 -12.69 13.23 -7.50
CA PRO A 158 -11.80 13.19 -8.67
C PRO A 158 -10.34 12.91 -8.30
N HIS A 159 -9.79 13.61 -7.31
CA HIS A 159 -8.39 13.43 -6.90
C HIS A 159 -8.16 12.09 -6.20
N ASN A 160 -9.11 11.62 -5.39
CA ASN A 160 -9.04 10.29 -4.80
C ASN A 160 -8.98 9.19 -5.89
N ASN A 161 -9.85 9.29 -6.91
CA ASN A 161 -9.83 8.36 -8.03
C ASN A 161 -8.53 8.45 -8.85
N GLY A 162 -8.04 9.67 -9.11
CA GLY A 162 -6.79 9.91 -9.83
C GLY A 162 -5.59 9.33 -9.10
N LYS A 163 -5.49 9.57 -7.79
CA LYS A 163 -4.46 8.99 -6.92
C LYS A 163 -4.49 7.46 -6.94
N ARG A 164 -5.67 6.85 -6.81
CA ARG A 164 -5.81 5.39 -6.91
C ARG A 164 -5.35 4.86 -8.27
N ALA A 165 -5.69 5.54 -9.37
CA ALA A 165 -5.24 5.16 -10.71
C ALA A 165 -3.71 5.28 -10.85
N PHE A 166 -3.13 6.36 -10.32
CA PHE A 166 -1.69 6.58 -10.27
C PHE A 166 -0.98 5.45 -9.51
N PHE A 167 -1.35 5.17 -8.26
CA PHE A 167 -0.75 4.07 -7.49
C PHE A 167 -0.94 2.71 -8.16
N LYS A 168 -2.10 2.46 -8.80
CA LYS A 168 -2.32 1.23 -9.57
C LYS A 168 -1.34 1.09 -10.74
N SER A 169 -0.99 2.19 -11.41
CA SER A 169 0.00 2.16 -12.50
C SER A 169 1.41 1.79 -12.01
N LEU A 170 1.67 1.96 -10.71
CA LEU A 170 2.92 1.65 -10.05
C LEU A 170 2.94 0.25 -9.40
N ASN A 171 1.83 -0.51 -9.47
CA ASN A 171 1.76 -1.86 -8.93
C ASN A 171 2.86 -2.83 -9.43
N PRO A 172 3.39 -2.74 -10.66
CA PRO A 172 4.55 -3.55 -11.06
C PRO A 172 5.76 -3.38 -10.12
N TYR A 173 5.83 -2.24 -9.42
CA TYR A 173 6.86 -1.91 -8.44
C TYR A 173 6.36 -1.98 -6.99
N GLY A 174 5.13 -2.47 -6.76
CA GLY A 174 4.44 -2.40 -5.48
C GLY A 174 5.23 -2.98 -4.31
N ASP A 175 5.86 -4.14 -4.49
CA ASP A 175 6.66 -4.78 -3.45
C ASP A 175 7.91 -3.95 -3.08
N ALA A 176 8.62 -3.44 -4.09
CA ALA A 176 9.80 -2.58 -3.90
C ALA A 176 9.42 -1.26 -3.21
N LEU A 177 8.27 -0.69 -3.60
CA LEU A 177 7.75 0.53 -3.01
C LEU A 177 7.29 0.30 -1.57
N GLY A 178 6.62 -0.82 -1.27
CA GLY A 178 6.19 -1.18 0.08
C GLY A 178 7.36 -1.39 1.05
N GLN A 179 8.43 -2.06 0.62
CA GLN A 179 9.65 -2.23 1.43
C GLN A 179 10.32 -0.88 1.76
N ALA A 180 10.31 0.03 0.79
CA ALA A 180 10.98 1.32 0.93
C ALA A 180 10.18 2.34 1.75
N ILE A 181 8.86 2.41 1.56
CA ILE A 181 8.05 3.55 2.00
C ILE A 181 7.92 3.68 3.52
N ASN A 182 8.07 2.57 4.24
CA ASN A 182 7.98 2.49 5.69
C ASN A 182 9.29 2.86 6.42
N ARG A 183 10.36 3.17 5.68
CA ARG A 183 11.59 3.66 6.31
C ARG A 183 11.38 5.04 6.93
N PRO A 184 12.06 5.35 8.06
CA PRO A 184 11.76 6.54 8.86
C PRO A 184 12.15 7.85 8.17
N ASN A 185 13.18 7.83 7.32
CA ASN A 185 13.74 9.04 6.72
C ASN A 185 13.93 8.90 5.19
N PRO A 186 13.97 10.02 4.44
CA PRO A 186 14.00 9.98 2.99
C PRO A 186 15.24 9.29 2.41
N TRP A 187 16.40 9.32 3.08
CA TRP A 187 17.60 8.61 2.60
C TRP A 187 17.38 7.11 2.60
N GLU A 188 16.87 6.57 3.70
CA GLU A 188 16.63 5.15 3.83
C GLU A 188 15.52 4.68 2.89
N ARG A 189 14.45 5.46 2.74
CA ARG A 189 13.40 5.16 1.75
C ARG A 189 13.99 5.06 0.33
N ILE A 190 14.78 6.05 -0.09
CA ILE A 190 15.43 6.03 -1.41
C ILE A 190 16.41 4.86 -1.52
N GLY A 191 17.19 4.59 -0.48
CA GLY A 191 18.19 3.53 -0.49
C GLY A 191 17.58 2.13 -0.58
N GLU A 192 16.51 1.85 0.16
CA GLU A 192 15.80 0.58 0.06
C GLU A 192 15.10 0.40 -1.28
N LEU A 193 14.57 1.48 -1.87
CA LEU A 193 14.05 1.43 -3.23
C LEU A 193 15.16 1.02 -4.22
N LEU A 194 16.33 1.64 -4.13
CA LEU A 194 17.48 1.32 -4.99
C LEU A 194 17.92 -0.15 -4.83
N LYS A 195 17.95 -0.66 -3.59
CA LYS A 195 18.24 -2.07 -3.30
C LYS A 195 17.23 -3.00 -3.96
N ALA A 196 15.94 -2.74 -3.78
CA ALA A 196 14.89 -3.59 -4.32
C ALA A 196 14.88 -3.67 -5.86
N PHE A 197 15.32 -2.61 -6.55
CA PHE A 197 15.54 -2.64 -8.00
C PHE A 197 16.83 -3.38 -8.38
N ALA A 198 17.92 -3.17 -7.65
CA ALA A 198 19.19 -3.86 -7.88
C ALA A 198 19.07 -5.38 -7.68
N ASP A 199 18.31 -5.82 -6.67
CA ASP A 199 18.04 -7.25 -6.42
C ASP A 199 17.30 -7.91 -7.60
N LYS A 200 16.59 -7.12 -8.42
CA LYS A 200 15.92 -7.56 -9.66
C LYS A 200 16.79 -7.36 -10.91
N GLY A 201 18.00 -6.82 -10.77
CA GLY A 201 18.85 -6.45 -11.91
C GLY A 201 18.32 -5.26 -12.73
N GLU A 202 17.45 -4.44 -12.15
CA GLU A 202 16.81 -3.30 -12.81
C GLU A 202 17.38 -1.96 -12.34
N ALA A 203 17.34 -0.95 -13.20
CA ALA A 203 17.66 0.42 -12.83
C ALA A 203 16.42 1.15 -12.29
N THR A 204 16.56 1.89 -11.19
CA THR A 204 15.45 2.62 -10.57
C THR A 204 15.08 3.87 -11.36
N PRO A 205 13.82 4.04 -11.79
CA PRO A 205 13.36 5.28 -12.42
C PRO A 205 13.43 6.49 -11.47
N ALA A 206 13.89 7.63 -11.98
CA ALA A 206 14.03 8.85 -11.19
C ALA A 206 12.70 9.37 -10.61
N GLU A 207 11.57 9.07 -11.26
CA GLU A 207 10.24 9.42 -10.79
C GLU A 207 9.88 8.70 -9.49
N LEU A 208 10.20 7.40 -9.38
CA LEU A 208 9.91 6.62 -8.17
C LEU A 208 10.68 7.14 -6.95
N ILE A 209 11.89 7.68 -7.15
CA ILE A 209 12.68 8.31 -6.10
C ILE A 209 11.92 9.52 -5.50
N GLN A 210 11.25 10.31 -6.34
CA GLN A 210 10.45 11.46 -5.87
C GLN A 210 9.27 10.99 -5.02
N ILE A 211 8.59 9.95 -5.47
CA ILE A 211 7.41 9.37 -4.81
C ILE A 211 7.78 8.81 -3.44
N VAL A 212 8.86 8.02 -3.38
CA VAL A 212 9.25 7.29 -2.17
C VAL A 212 9.93 8.18 -1.13
N ALA A 213 10.65 9.23 -1.54
CA ALA A 213 11.31 10.12 -0.59
C ALA A 213 10.32 10.76 0.41
N ARG A 214 9.14 11.19 -0.07
CA ARG A 214 8.13 11.93 0.70
C ARG A 214 8.73 13.10 1.51
N ASP A 215 9.75 13.76 0.96
CA ASP A 215 10.47 14.86 1.63
C ASP A 215 9.60 16.13 1.56
N THR A 216 8.72 16.31 2.55
CA THR A 216 7.83 17.49 2.64
C THR A 216 8.61 18.73 3.08
N HIS A 217 8.21 19.92 2.60
CA HIS A 217 8.79 21.23 2.95
C HIS A 217 10.27 21.44 2.57
N LYS A 218 10.52 21.85 1.31
CA LYS A 218 11.85 22.21 0.75
C LYS A 218 12.86 21.06 0.64
N GLY A 219 12.40 19.81 0.78
CA GLY A 219 13.20 18.62 0.48
C GLY A 219 13.63 18.55 -0.98
N ASP A 220 14.85 18.08 -1.24
CA ASP A 220 15.35 17.77 -2.58
C ASP A 220 15.74 16.28 -2.61
N PRO A 221 14.87 15.38 -3.12
CA PRO A 221 15.20 13.96 -3.23
C PRO A 221 16.48 13.70 -4.04
N LYS A 222 16.84 14.59 -4.97
CA LYS A 222 18.13 14.51 -5.67
C LYS A 222 19.30 14.85 -4.76
N LYS A 223 19.13 15.75 -3.77
CA LYS A 223 20.13 15.97 -2.70
C LYS A 223 20.32 14.72 -1.89
N ARG A 224 19.23 14.07 -1.44
CA ARG A 224 19.30 12.83 -0.66
C ARG A 224 20.04 11.73 -1.41
N LEU A 225 19.75 11.58 -2.70
CA LEU A 225 20.46 10.66 -3.58
C LEU A 225 21.97 11.00 -3.70
N ARG A 226 22.34 12.29 -3.81
CA ARG A 226 23.74 12.72 -3.79
C ARG A 226 24.41 12.40 -2.45
N GLU A 227 23.70 12.57 -1.34
CA GLU A 227 24.21 12.25 0.00
C GLU A 227 24.42 10.74 0.16
N LEU A 228 23.54 9.88 -0.35
CA LEU A 228 23.79 8.43 -0.40
C LEU A 228 25.10 8.12 -1.15
N ARG A 229 25.34 8.78 -2.30
CA ARG A 229 26.55 8.58 -3.11
C ARG A 229 27.82 9.07 -2.42
N PHE A 230 27.83 10.34 -2.04
CA PHE A 230 29.07 11.04 -1.68
C PHE A 230 29.32 11.10 -0.18
N VAL A 231 28.29 10.93 0.65
CA VAL A 231 28.41 10.95 2.11
C VAL A 231 28.41 9.54 2.66
N LEU A 232 27.42 8.72 2.29
CA LEU A 232 27.34 7.32 2.74
C LEU A 232 28.18 6.36 1.88
N GLY A 233 28.77 6.85 0.78
CA GLY A 233 29.72 6.10 -0.02
C GLY A 233 29.11 4.94 -0.79
N TRP A 234 27.86 5.08 -1.24
CA TRP A 234 27.22 4.13 -2.15
C TRP A 234 27.62 4.41 -3.60
N ASP A 235 27.76 3.35 -4.40
CA ASP A 235 28.00 3.46 -5.84
C ASP A 235 26.67 3.41 -6.60
N ILE A 236 26.22 4.58 -7.04
CA ILE A 236 24.98 4.77 -7.80
C ILE A 236 25.33 5.47 -9.11
N ALA A 237 25.03 4.85 -10.25
CA ALA A 237 25.30 5.37 -11.57
C ALA A 237 24.02 5.90 -12.24
N PRO A 238 23.99 7.17 -12.70
CA PRO A 238 22.86 7.71 -13.45
C PRO A 238 22.92 7.31 -14.92
N HIS A 239 21.80 6.85 -15.47
CA HIS A 239 21.61 6.60 -16.89
C HIS A 239 20.57 7.56 -17.45
N ARG A 240 20.78 8.03 -18.69
CA ARG A 240 19.87 8.95 -19.37
C ARG A 240 19.58 8.44 -20.76
N VAL A 241 18.30 8.27 -21.07
CA VAL A 241 17.82 7.84 -22.37
C VAL A 241 16.87 8.92 -22.90
N LYS A 242 17.04 9.33 -24.14
CA LYS A 242 16.17 10.32 -24.79
C LYS A 242 15.30 9.61 -25.81
N GLU A 243 13.99 9.59 -25.58
CA GLU A 243 13.00 8.99 -26.47
C GLU A 243 11.90 10.00 -26.76
N ASN A 244 11.58 10.20 -28.04
CA ASN A 244 10.52 11.13 -28.49
C ASN A 244 10.61 12.55 -27.88
N GLY A 245 11.82 13.04 -27.64
CA GLY A 245 12.07 14.35 -27.03
C GLY A 245 11.97 14.38 -25.50
N VAL A 246 11.53 13.29 -24.86
CA VAL A 246 11.48 13.13 -23.40
C VAL A 246 12.78 12.48 -22.92
N THR A 247 13.40 13.04 -21.89
CA THR A 247 14.58 12.45 -21.25
C THR A 247 14.15 11.60 -20.06
N ALA A 248 14.25 10.28 -20.20
CA ALA A 248 14.11 9.35 -19.10
C ALA A 248 15.46 9.28 -18.34
N VAL A 249 15.39 9.36 -17.01
CA VAL A 249 16.56 9.22 -16.13
C VAL A 249 16.32 8.03 -15.21
N THR A 250 17.28 7.11 -15.16
CA THR A 250 17.29 5.98 -14.24
C THR A 250 18.58 5.96 -13.44
N TYR A 251 18.58 5.22 -12.33
CA TYR A 251 19.74 5.08 -11.44
C TYR A 251 20.00 3.60 -11.19
N GLU A 252 21.21 3.16 -11.49
CA GLU A 252 21.70 1.82 -11.23
C GLU A 252 22.47 1.82 -9.91
N LEU A 253 22.07 0.99 -8.95
CA LEU A 253 22.84 0.76 -7.72
C LEU A 253 23.80 -0.39 -7.96
N ARG A 254 25.11 -0.11 -7.91
CA ARG A 254 26.18 -1.08 -8.18
C ARG A 254 26.78 -1.64 -6.90
N ALA A 255 26.91 -0.78 -5.90
CA ALA A 255 27.37 -1.15 -4.57
C ALA A 255 26.80 -0.18 -3.54
N TRP A 256 26.73 -0.65 -2.30
CA TRP A 256 26.20 0.05 -1.15
C TRP A 256 26.92 -0.33 0.13
N LYS A 257 26.65 0.43 1.19
CA LYS A 257 27.16 0.15 2.53
C LYS A 257 25.98 -0.11 3.49
N PRO A 258 26.20 -0.87 4.57
CA PRO A 258 25.22 -0.99 5.64
C PRO A 258 24.77 0.39 6.14
N TRP A 259 23.52 0.46 6.61
CA TRP A 259 23.02 1.69 7.22
C TRP A 259 23.83 2.07 8.46
N PRO A 260 24.16 3.36 8.68
CA PRO A 260 24.78 3.81 9.92
C PRO A 260 23.91 3.46 11.12
N ALA A 261 24.53 3.09 12.24
CA ALA A 261 23.81 2.71 13.46
C ALA A 261 23.00 3.88 14.05
N GLU A 262 23.51 5.10 13.88
CA GLU A 262 22.88 6.35 14.26
C GLU A 262 21.77 6.82 13.29
N GLY A 263 21.63 6.16 12.14
CA GLY A 263 20.71 6.55 11.07
C GLY A 263 21.35 7.45 10.01
N ALA A 264 20.80 7.42 8.80
CA ALA A 264 21.30 8.22 7.68
C ALA A 264 21.30 9.75 7.93
N PRO A 265 20.28 10.37 8.56
CA PRO A 265 20.27 11.81 8.80
C PRO A 265 21.41 12.27 9.72
N GLU A 266 21.69 11.51 10.77
CA GLU A 266 22.72 11.80 11.77
C GLU A 266 24.12 11.69 11.17
N ALA A 267 24.36 10.64 10.37
CA ALA A 267 25.60 10.49 9.62
C ALA A 267 25.84 11.65 8.64
N VAL A 268 24.80 12.10 7.92
CA VAL A 268 24.89 13.25 7.02
C VAL A 268 25.19 14.54 7.78
N LYS A 269 24.52 14.79 8.92
CA LYS A 269 24.81 15.95 9.78
C LYS A 269 26.25 15.91 10.32
N ALA A 270 26.76 14.73 10.70
CA ALA A 270 28.14 14.57 11.16
C ALA A 270 29.14 14.92 10.06
N TYR A 271 28.93 14.41 8.83
CA TYR A 271 29.74 14.74 7.67
C TYR A 271 29.73 16.24 7.35
N GLU A 272 28.55 16.89 7.35
CA GLU A 272 28.45 18.33 7.09
C GLU A 272 29.17 19.17 8.16
N ARG A 273 29.13 18.77 9.44
CA ARG A 273 29.88 19.42 10.52
C ARG A 273 31.39 19.29 10.32
N GLU A 274 31.87 18.09 10.01
CA GLU A 274 33.30 17.84 9.78
C GLU A 274 33.82 18.61 8.56
N ARG A 275 33.05 18.63 7.48
CA ARG A 275 33.39 19.40 6.27
C ARG A 275 33.53 20.89 6.57
N LYS A 276 32.63 21.47 7.38
CA LYS A 276 32.72 22.88 7.79
C LYS A 276 33.96 23.14 8.65
N ARG A 277 34.28 22.23 9.59
CA ARG A 277 35.47 22.34 10.43
C ARG A 277 36.75 22.39 9.60
N ARG A 278 36.90 21.48 8.62
CA ARG A 278 38.08 21.44 7.73
C ARG A 278 38.24 22.73 6.93
N LYS A 279 37.13 23.24 6.38
CA LYS A 279 37.14 24.50 5.63
C LYS A 279 37.54 25.70 6.50
N GLY A 280 37.06 25.76 7.75
CA GLY A 280 37.41 26.84 8.68
C GLY A 280 38.81 26.76 9.29
N THR A 281 39.53 25.66 9.09
CA THR A 281 40.96 25.53 9.43
C THR A 281 41.89 25.81 8.23
N GLU A 282 41.33 25.95 7.03
CA GLU A 282 42.06 26.30 5.80
C GLU A 282 42.02 27.82 5.49
N ASP A 283 41.16 28.58 6.20
CA ASP A 283 41.08 30.05 6.19
C ASP A 283 41.88 30.65 7.37
#